data_AF-A0A920KWG8-F1
#
_entry.id   AF-A0A920KWG8-F1
#
_cell.length_a   1.000
_cell.length_b   1.000
_cell.length_c   1.000
_cell.angle_alpha   90.00
_cell.angle_beta   90.00
_cell.angle_gamma   90.00
#
_symmetry.space_group_name_H-M   'P 1'
#
loop_
_entity.id
_entity.type
_entity.pdbx_description
1 polymer ?
#
loop_
_entity_poly.entity_id
_entity_poly.type
_entity_poly.pdbx_seq_one_letter_code
_entity_poly.pdbx_strand_id
1 'polypeptide(L)'
;MSKLDGEGILKTTSFGYDGKGQLKITKKDTPDKIWEIIKGKEFILEEFVNFNSEISFLICRRKNKEFSIFPPTENQHKDGILNKSKAPADLSEETWLSGAAKVSKLAEDLELNGLLAVEFFLLENGKLLFNEMAPRPHNSFHWTMDGLLCSQFNQLVRCITGYHLEMLVYQVVGK
;
A
#
# COMPACT_ATOMS: atom_id res chain seq x y z
N MET A 1 -17.29 18.26 -3.43
CA MET A 1 -18.06 18.63 -2.22
C MET A 1 -19.46 18.02 -2.24
N SER A 2 -20.41 18.44 -3.08
CA SER A 2 -21.80 17.93 -3.03
C SER A 2 -21.95 16.41 -3.24
N LYS A 3 -21.12 15.80 -4.10
CA LYS A 3 -21.12 14.35 -4.32
C LYS A 3 -20.68 13.51 -3.11
N LEU A 4 -19.96 14.11 -2.15
CA LEU A 4 -19.43 13.45 -0.95
C LEU A 4 -20.07 14.03 0.32
N ASP A 5 -21.27 14.60 0.21
CA ASP A 5 -21.98 15.23 1.33
C ASP A 5 -21.16 16.28 2.09
N GLY A 6 -20.24 16.97 1.40
CA GLY A 6 -19.43 18.04 1.98
C GLY A 6 -18.26 17.58 2.86
N GLU A 7 -17.92 16.30 2.88
CA GLU A 7 -16.81 15.75 3.67
C GLU A 7 -15.87 14.91 2.81
N GLY A 8 -14.60 14.81 3.21
CA GLY A 8 -13.64 13.95 2.53
C GLY A 8 -12.20 14.23 2.90
N ILE A 9 -11.28 13.52 2.24
CA ILE A 9 -9.84 13.74 2.34
C ILE A 9 -9.37 14.39 1.05
N LEU A 10 -8.84 15.59 1.16
CA LEU A 10 -8.17 16.27 0.06
C LEU A 10 -6.70 15.86 0.05
N LYS A 11 -6.23 15.24 -1.02
CA LYS A 11 -4.82 14.81 -1.18
C LYS A 11 -4.17 15.53 -2.34
N THR A 12 -2.96 16.05 -2.16
CA THR A 12 -2.14 16.58 -3.28
C THR A 12 -1.84 15.45 -4.26
N THR A 13 -1.94 15.70 -5.56
CA THR A 13 -1.67 14.67 -6.59
C THR A 13 -0.20 14.28 -6.69
N SER A 14 0.70 15.10 -6.16
CA SER A 14 2.14 14.88 -6.17
C SER A 14 2.78 15.24 -4.83
N PHE A 15 3.90 14.56 -4.54
CA PHE A 15 4.75 14.82 -3.37
C PHE A 15 4.07 14.64 -1.99
N GLY A 16 2.92 13.96 -1.93
CA GLY A 16 2.35 13.50 -0.66
C GLY A 16 3.14 12.30 -0.10
N TYR A 17 3.38 12.29 1.20
CA TYR A 17 4.02 11.18 1.94
C TYR A 17 3.75 11.32 3.44
N ASP A 18 3.65 10.22 4.18
CA ASP A 18 3.51 10.21 5.65
C ASP A 18 2.42 11.17 6.17
N GLY A 19 1.24 11.17 5.53
CA GLY A 19 0.12 12.07 5.84
C GLY A 19 0.31 13.53 5.38
N LYS A 20 1.51 13.93 4.94
CA LYS A 20 1.74 15.24 4.33
C LYS A 20 1.05 15.33 2.99
N GLY A 21 0.51 16.50 2.70
CA GLY A 21 -0.29 16.72 1.50
C GLY A 21 -1.72 16.19 1.60
N GLN A 22 -2.13 15.70 2.78
CA GLN A 22 -3.51 15.30 3.05
C GLN A 22 -4.18 16.28 4.02
N LEU A 23 -5.42 16.65 3.73
CA LEU A 23 -6.23 17.53 4.57
C LEU A 23 -7.61 16.93 4.75
N LYS A 24 -8.04 16.83 6.01
CA LYS A 24 -9.41 16.45 6.35
C LYS A 24 -10.36 17.61 6.07
N ILE A 25 -11.34 17.40 5.21
CA ILE A 25 -12.44 18.34 4.94
C ILE A 25 -13.70 17.85 5.65
N THR A 26 -14.36 18.77 6.36
CA THR A 26 -15.61 18.53 7.08
C THR A 26 -16.70 19.49 6.59
N LYS A 27 -17.96 19.22 6.94
CA LYS A 27 -19.09 20.14 6.64
C LYS A 27 -18.93 21.55 7.21
N LYS A 28 -18.02 21.75 8.17
CA LYS A 28 -17.74 23.06 8.78
C LYS A 28 -16.78 23.89 7.94
N ASP A 29 -16.09 23.29 6.98
CA ASP A 29 -15.12 23.96 6.12
C ASP A 29 -15.83 24.63 4.94
N THR A 30 -15.57 25.93 4.78
CA THR A 30 -16.15 26.73 3.70
C THR A 30 -15.34 26.57 2.41
N PRO A 31 -15.96 26.57 1.22
CA PRO A 31 -15.24 26.53 -0.06
C PRO A 31 -14.09 27.54 -0.17
N ASP A 32 -14.27 28.77 0.32
CA ASP A 32 -13.24 29.81 0.26
C ASP A 32 -11.96 29.43 1.04
N LYS A 33 -12.13 28.89 2.26
CA LYS A 33 -11.01 28.37 3.07
C LYS A 33 -10.29 27.22 2.37
N ILE A 34 -11.05 26.31 1.74
CA ILE A 34 -10.47 25.19 1.02
C ILE A 34 -9.66 25.70 -0.19
N TRP A 35 -10.21 26.69 -0.91
CA TRP A 35 -9.55 27.33 -2.05
C TRP A 35 -8.23 28.03 -1.66
N GLU A 36 -8.25 28.75 -0.53
CA GLU A 36 -7.07 29.36 0.09
C GLU A 36 -5.97 28.35 0.45
N ILE A 37 -6.35 27.11 0.81
CA ILE A 37 -5.39 26.03 1.10
C ILE A 37 -4.83 25.44 -0.20
N ILE A 38 -5.69 25.26 -1.20
CA ILE A 38 -5.30 24.66 -2.49
C ILE A 38 -4.21 25.49 -3.17
N LYS A 39 -4.29 26.83 -3.12
CA LYS A 39 -3.31 27.77 -3.71
C LYS A 39 -2.90 27.44 -5.14
N GLY A 40 -3.86 27.00 -5.96
CA GLY A 40 -3.64 26.63 -7.36
C GLY A 40 -2.88 25.31 -7.60
N LYS A 41 -2.58 24.52 -6.56
CA LYS A 41 -2.04 23.17 -6.74
C LYS A 41 -3.15 22.19 -7.13
N GLU A 42 -2.76 21.06 -7.69
CA GLU A 42 -3.69 19.99 -8.05
C GLU A 42 -3.93 19.07 -6.85
N PHE A 43 -5.20 18.74 -6.63
CA PHE A 43 -5.65 17.84 -5.57
C PHE A 43 -6.71 16.87 -6.10
N ILE A 44 -6.78 15.72 -5.46
CA ILE A 44 -7.90 14.80 -5.52
C ILE A 44 -8.69 14.88 -4.21
N LEU A 45 -10.01 14.79 -4.32
CA LEU A 45 -10.91 14.71 -3.16
C LEU A 45 -11.49 13.31 -3.11
N GLU A 46 -11.19 12.60 -2.04
CA GLU A 46 -11.63 11.23 -1.79
C GLU A 46 -12.64 11.20 -0.64
N GLU A 47 -13.51 10.19 -0.63
CA GLU A 47 -14.42 9.96 0.47
C GLU A 47 -13.71 9.42 1.72
N PHE A 48 -14.33 9.55 2.89
CA PHE A 48 -13.88 8.81 4.06
C PHE A 48 -14.29 7.34 3.94
N VAL A 49 -13.29 6.47 3.87
CA VAL A 49 -13.51 5.03 3.84
C VAL A 49 -13.67 4.53 5.27
N ASN A 50 -14.78 3.85 5.56
CA ASN A 50 -14.92 3.06 6.79
C ASN A 50 -14.31 1.68 6.57
N PHE A 51 -13.17 1.40 7.21
CA PHE A 51 -12.41 0.17 7.03
C PHE A 51 -11.97 -0.43 8.37
N ASN A 52 -11.77 -1.74 8.39
CA ASN A 52 -11.34 -2.50 9.57
C ASN A 52 -9.84 -2.35 9.83
N SER A 53 -9.04 -2.44 8.77
CA SER A 53 -7.58 -2.35 8.84
C SER A 53 -6.99 -1.91 7.51
N GLU A 54 -5.73 -1.47 7.55
CA GLU A 54 -4.94 -1.19 6.35
C GLU A 54 -4.06 -2.40 6.04
N ILE A 55 -4.10 -2.89 4.80
CA ILE A 55 -3.37 -4.06 4.34
C ILE A 55 -2.44 -3.66 3.20
N SER A 56 -1.16 -4.01 3.31
CA SER A 56 -0.24 -3.92 2.17
C SER A 56 0.07 -5.29 1.59
N PHE A 57 0.07 -5.38 0.27
CA PHE A 57 0.68 -6.47 -0.49
C PHE A 57 1.97 -5.97 -1.11
N LEU A 58 3.00 -6.82 -1.19
CA LEU A 58 4.24 -6.53 -1.91
C LEU A 58 4.46 -7.62 -2.94
N ILE A 59 4.60 -7.21 -4.19
CA ILE A 59 4.92 -8.10 -5.30
C ILE A 59 6.28 -7.73 -5.89
N CYS A 60 7.09 -8.75 -6.18
CA CYS A 60 8.26 -8.65 -7.02
C CYS A 60 7.95 -9.29 -8.37
N ARG A 61 8.27 -8.61 -9.47
CA ARG A 61 8.11 -9.15 -10.82
C ARG A 61 9.32 -8.85 -11.67
N ARG A 62 9.80 -9.84 -12.41
CA ARG A 62 10.90 -9.73 -13.37
C ARG A 62 10.38 -9.58 -14.80
N LYS A 63 11.22 -9.07 -15.71
CA LYS A 63 10.94 -9.00 -17.16
C LYS A 63 10.57 -10.35 -17.79
N ASN A 64 11.10 -11.45 -17.27
CA ASN A 64 10.77 -12.82 -17.73
C ASN A 64 9.43 -13.34 -17.18
N LYS A 65 8.60 -12.48 -16.58
CA LYS A 65 7.29 -12.77 -15.98
C LYS A 65 7.33 -13.67 -14.73
N GLU A 66 8.52 -13.93 -14.18
CA GLU A 66 8.65 -14.53 -12.85
C GLU A 66 8.15 -13.54 -11.79
N PHE A 67 7.29 -14.01 -10.87
CA PHE A 67 6.72 -13.21 -9.79
C PHE A 67 6.88 -13.87 -8.43
N SER A 68 6.92 -13.06 -7.38
CA SER A 68 6.90 -13.47 -5.97
C SER A 68 6.03 -12.49 -5.19
N ILE A 69 5.10 -12.98 -4.39
CA ILE A 69 4.19 -12.16 -3.56
C ILE A 69 4.52 -12.43 -2.10
N PHE A 70 4.86 -11.38 -1.37
CA PHE A 70 5.19 -11.47 0.05
C PHE A 70 3.95 -11.72 0.90
N PRO A 71 4.11 -12.37 2.08
CA PRO A 71 3.04 -12.43 3.07
C PRO A 71 2.51 -11.02 3.35
N PRO A 72 1.20 -10.75 3.19
CA PRO A 72 0.65 -9.42 3.36
C PRO A 72 0.89 -8.91 4.79
N THR A 73 0.90 -7.58 4.93
CA THR A 73 1.11 -6.94 6.22
C THR A 73 -0.12 -6.12 6.59
N GLU A 74 -0.57 -6.27 7.84
CA GLU A 74 -1.58 -5.40 8.45
C GLU A 74 -0.85 -4.21 9.09
N ASN A 75 -1.22 -3.00 8.69
CA ASN A 75 -0.58 -1.77 9.10
C ASN A 75 -1.47 -0.94 10.02
N GLN A 76 -0.84 -0.30 10.98
CA GLN A 76 -1.48 0.68 11.85
C GLN A 76 -0.73 1.99 11.73
N HIS A 77 -1.41 3.01 11.23
CA HIS A 77 -0.89 4.37 11.18
C HIS A 77 -1.30 5.16 12.43
N LYS A 78 -0.42 6.06 12.86
CA LYS A 78 -0.72 7.06 13.88
C LYS A 78 -0.34 8.42 13.31
N ASP A 79 -1.29 9.35 13.33
CA ASP A 79 -1.11 10.71 12.82
C ASP A 79 -0.63 10.75 11.34
N GLY A 80 -1.09 9.78 10.52
CA GLY A 80 -0.73 9.64 9.11
C GLY A 80 0.62 8.97 8.84
N ILE A 81 1.32 8.49 9.88
CA ILE A 81 2.64 7.86 9.79
C ILE A 81 2.52 6.40 10.21
N LEU A 82 3.19 5.49 9.46
CA LEU A 82 3.20 4.07 9.80
C LEU A 82 3.82 3.87 11.20
N ASN A 83 3.07 3.27 12.10
CA ASN A 83 3.47 3.04 13.48
C ASN A 83 3.76 1.56 13.77
N LYS A 84 2.95 0.64 13.24
CA LYS A 84 3.14 -0.80 13.41
C LYS A 84 2.79 -1.56 12.14
N SER A 85 3.51 -2.64 11.91
CA SER A 85 3.26 -3.62 10.85
C SER A 85 3.23 -5.01 11.47
N LYS A 86 2.11 -5.71 11.31
CA LYS A 86 1.91 -7.09 11.75
C LYS A 86 1.91 -7.99 10.52
N ALA A 87 2.83 -8.95 10.49
CA ALA A 87 2.96 -9.91 9.40
C ALA A 87 3.14 -11.35 9.93
N PRO A 88 2.56 -12.35 9.26
CA PRO A 88 1.57 -12.20 8.19
C PRO A 88 0.26 -11.56 8.70
N ALA A 89 -0.41 -10.80 7.82
CA ALA A 89 -1.75 -10.30 8.08
C ALA A 89 -2.72 -11.48 8.24
N ASP A 90 -3.65 -11.37 9.19
CA ASP A 90 -4.69 -12.38 9.40
C ASP A 90 -5.85 -12.10 8.45
N LEU A 91 -5.83 -12.76 7.29
CA LEU A 91 -6.79 -12.58 6.21
C LEU A 91 -7.52 -13.90 5.94
N SER A 92 -8.80 -13.82 5.57
CA SER A 92 -9.47 -14.97 4.97
C SER A 92 -8.79 -15.36 3.66
N GLU A 93 -8.92 -16.64 3.30
CA GLU A 93 -8.38 -17.16 2.04
C GLU A 93 -8.90 -16.37 0.83
N GLU A 94 -10.21 -16.04 0.82
CA GLU A 94 -10.83 -15.23 -0.23
C GLU A 94 -10.19 -13.85 -0.37
N THR A 95 -9.99 -13.14 0.75
CA THR A 95 -9.37 -11.81 0.77
C THR A 95 -7.91 -11.89 0.30
N TRP A 96 -7.17 -12.90 0.75
CA TRP A 96 -5.79 -13.12 0.34
C TRP A 96 -5.69 -13.36 -1.17
N LEU A 97 -6.48 -14.28 -1.71
CA LEU A 97 -6.51 -14.61 -3.14
C LEU A 97 -6.92 -13.40 -3.98
N SER A 98 -7.94 -12.65 -3.54
CA SER A 98 -8.39 -11.42 -4.19
C SER A 98 -7.28 -10.36 -4.24
N GLY A 99 -6.57 -10.14 -3.13
CA GLY A 99 -5.45 -9.21 -3.06
C GLY A 99 -4.29 -9.64 -3.96
N ALA A 100 -3.89 -10.91 -3.89
CA ALA A 100 -2.84 -11.49 -4.73
C ALA A 100 -3.16 -11.35 -6.22
N ALA A 101 -4.41 -11.62 -6.63
CA ALA A 101 -4.85 -11.44 -8.01
C ALA A 101 -4.81 -9.97 -8.46
N LYS A 102 -5.26 -9.03 -7.61
CA LYS A 102 -5.23 -7.59 -7.91
C LYS A 102 -3.80 -7.08 -8.12
N VAL A 103 -2.88 -7.39 -7.21
CA VAL A 103 -1.50 -6.91 -7.33
C VAL A 103 -0.73 -7.58 -8.47
N SER A 104 -1.04 -8.85 -8.77
CA SER A 104 -0.48 -9.54 -9.93
C SER A 104 -0.91 -8.87 -11.22
N LYS A 105 -2.22 -8.62 -11.38
CA LYS A 105 -2.76 -7.93 -12.55
C LYS A 105 -2.17 -6.53 -12.72
N LEU A 106 -2.06 -5.79 -11.62
CA LEU A 106 -1.45 -4.45 -11.64
C LEU A 106 0.03 -4.51 -12.05
N ALA A 107 0.79 -5.46 -11.52
CA ALA A 107 2.20 -5.64 -11.89
C ALA A 107 2.37 -6.05 -13.36
N GLU A 108 1.44 -6.82 -13.93
CA GLU A 108 1.42 -7.14 -15.35
C GLU A 108 1.10 -5.91 -16.22
N ASP A 109 0.06 -5.17 -15.88
CA ASP A 109 -0.39 -3.99 -16.62
C ASP A 109 0.65 -2.87 -16.64
N LEU A 110 1.42 -2.74 -15.56
CA LEU A 110 2.52 -1.79 -15.45
C LEU A 110 3.84 -2.31 -16.05
N GLU A 111 3.84 -3.52 -16.62
CA GLU A 111 5.04 -4.22 -17.08
C GLU A 111 6.19 -4.23 -16.04
N LEU A 112 5.83 -4.39 -14.76
CA LEU A 112 6.72 -4.19 -13.62
C LEU A 112 8.01 -5.03 -13.75
N ASN A 113 9.15 -4.37 -13.56
CA ASN A 113 10.45 -4.99 -13.36
C ASN A 113 11.09 -4.47 -12.06
N GLY A 114 10.81 -5.13 -10.94
CA GLY A 114 11.23 -4.69 -9.61
C GLY A 114 10.21 -5.06 -8.55
N LEU A 115 10.02 -4.16 -7.57
CA LEU A 115 9.04 -4.29 -6.50
C LEU A 115 7.89 -3.29 -6.68
N LEU A 116 6.71 -3.69 -6.23
CA LEU A 116 5.54 -2.83 -6.09
C LEU A 116 4.83 -3.17 -4.78
N ALA A 117 4.81 -2.22 -3.85
CA ALA A 117 3.91 -2.26 -2.72
C ALA A 117 2.57 -1.64 -3.13
N VAL A 118 1.48 -2.27 -2.71
CA VAL A 118 0.13 -1.78 -2.93
C VAL A 118 -0.60 -1.79 -1.60
N GLU A 119 -1.13 -0.65 -1.21
CA GLU A 119 -1.89 -0.47 0.01
C GLU A 119 -3.38 -0.50 -0.25
N PHE A 120 -4.10 -1.16 0.64
CA PHE A 120 -5.53 -1.34 0.59
C PHE A 120 -6.16 -1.00 1.94
N PHE A 121 -7.38 -0.47 1.89
CA PHE A 121 -8.30 -0.52 3.00
C PHE A 121 -9.07 -1.86 2.96
N LEU A 122 -9.02 -2.61 4.06
CA LEU A 122 -9.84 -3.82 4.24
C LEU A 122 -11.20 -3.42 4.80
N LEU A 123 -12.25 -3.57 4.00
CA LEU A 123 -13.61 -3.25 4.40
C LEU A 123 -14.23 -4.35 5.28
N GLU A 124 -15.30 -4.02 6.01
CA GLU A 124 -16.03 -4.96 6.88
C GLU A 124 -16.48 -6.26 6.18
N ASN A 125 -16.77 -6.18 4.89
CA ASN A 125 -17.19 -7.33 4.08
C ASN A 125 -16.02 -8.13 3.47
N GLY A 126 -14.78 -7.87 3.90
CA GLY A 126 -13.58 -8.54 3.40
C GLY A 126 -13.04 -7.99 2.07
N LYS A 127 -13.70 -7.02 1.44
CA LYS A 127 -13.21 -6.42 0.19
C LYS A 127 -12.00 -5.53 0.44
N LEU A 128 -11.06 -5.57 -0.49
CA LEU A 128 -9.90 -4.69 -0.54
C LEU A 128 -10.19 -3.51 -1.46
N LEU A 129 -10.16 -2.30 -0.91
CA LEU A 129 -10.24 -1.04 -1.66
C LEU A 129 -8.84 -0.46 -1.80
N PHE A 130 -8.40 -0.21 -3.04
CA PHE A 130 -7.08 0.39 -3.31
C PHE A 130 -6.96 1.77 -2.67
N ASN A 131 -5.84 2.03 -1.99
CA ASN A 131 -5.49 3.35 -1.46
C ASN A 131 -4.36 3.97 -2.29
N GLU A 132 -3.19 3.34 -2.28
CA GLU A 132 -2.01 3.84 -2.99
C GLU A 132 -1.03 2.73 -3.39
N MET A 133 0.01 3.08 -4.15
CA MET A 133 1.08 2.15 -4.54
C MET A 133 2.45 2.82 -4.52
N ALA A 134 3.48 2.04 -4.22
CA ALA A 134 4.87 2.47 -4.21
C ALA A 134 5.76 1.47 -4.98
N PRO A 135 6.34 1.86 -6.13
CA PRO A 135 7.17 0.97 -6.98
C PRO A 135 8.62 0.85 -6.44
N ARG A 136 8.76 0.50 -5.16
CA ARG A 136 10.02 0.46 -4.41
C ARG A 136 9.91 -0.44 -3.18
N PRO A 137 11.01 -0.74 -2.48
CA PRO A 137 10.93 -1.25 -1.12
C PRO A 137 10.07 -0.34 -0.24
N HIS A 138 9.29 -0.95 0.64
CA HIS A 138 8.26 -0.29 1.42
C HIS A 138 8.42 -0.53 2.92
N ASN A 139 8.07 0.49 3.71
CA ASN A 139 8.26 0.47 5.16
C ASN A 139 7.49 -0.68 5.82
N SER A 140 6.29 -0.97 5.32
CA SER A 140 5.44 -2.06 5.81
C SER A 140 6.08 -3.46 5.66
N PHE A 141 7.15 -3.60 4.87
CA PHE A 141 7.84 -4.86 4.65
C PHE A 141 9.25 -4.90 5.23
N HIS A 142 9.64 -3.95 6.07
CA HIS A 142 10.96 -3.97 6.72
C HIS A 142 11.15 -5.18 7.64
N TRP A 143 10.06 -5.74 8.17
CA TRP A 143 10.08 -6.99 8.93
C TRP A 143 10.71 -8.16 8.15
N THR A 144 10.69 -8.13 6.81
CA THR A 144 11.28 -9.19 5.97
C THR A 144 12.80 -9.31 6.11
N MET A 145 13.48 -8.31 6.67
CA MET A 145 14.92 -8.38 6.96
C MET A 145 15.25 -9.47 8.00
N ASP A 146 14.40 -9.59 9.03
CA ASP A 146 14.58 -10.55 10.12
C ASP A 146 13.58 -11.71 10.05
N GLY A 147 12.49 -11.55 9.30
CA GLY A 147 11.40 -12.53 9.23
C GLY A 147 11.51 -13.51 8.05
N LEU A 148 12.25 -13.19 6.99
CA LEU A 148 12.39 -14.04 5.79
C LEU A 148 13.85 -14.25 5.42
N LEU A 149 14.19 -15.42 4.86
CA LEU A 149 15.55 -15.69 4.36
C LEU A 149 15.95 -14.75 3.22
N CYS A 150 14.97 -14.28 2.44
CA CYS A 150 15.16 -13.28 1.41
C CYS A 150 14.27 -12.05 1.71
N SER A 151 14.89 -10.95 2.13
CA SER A 151 14.18 -9.70 2.38
C SER A 151 13.70 -9.05 1.09
N GLN A 152 12.81 -8.07 1.20
CA GLN A 152 12.41 -7.24 0.06
C GLN A 152 13.62 -6.62 -0.68
N PHE A 153 14.66 -6.22 0.05
CA PHE A 153 15.87 -5.63 -0.53
C PHE A 153 16.68 -6.67 -1.32
N ASN A 154 16.85 -7.86 -0.74
CA ASN A 154 17.53 -8.97 -1.41
C ASN A 154 16.77 -9.36 -2.69
N GLN A 155 15.44 -9.47 -2.60
CA GLN A 155 14.58 -9.84 -3.72
C GLN A 155 14.63 -8.80 -4.85
N LEU A 156 14.63 -7.49 -4.51
CA LEU A 156 14.78 -6.42 -5.49
C LEU A 156 16.12 -6.52 -6.23
N VAL A 157 17.23 -6.70 -5.50
CA VAL A 157 18.55 -6.84 -6.11
C VAL A 157 18.56 -8.01 -7.09
N ARG A 158 18.05 -9.18 -6.69
CA ARG A 158 17.95 -10.35 -7.57
C ARG A 158 17.12 -10.07 -8.82
N CYS A 159 15.97 -9.42 -8.64
CA CYS A 159 15.08 -9.03 -9.73
C CYS A 159 15.78 -8.16 -10.78
N ILE A 160 16.48 -7.11 -10.36
CA ILE A 160 17.11 -6.13 -11.27
C ILE A 160 18.44 -6.62 -11.84
N THR A 161 19.14 -7.53 -11.16
CA THR A 161 20.42 -8.10 -11.61
C THR A 161 20.27 -9.38 -12.43
N GLY A 162 19.04 -9.89 -12.61
CA GLY A 162 18.77 -11.02 -13.48
C GLY A 162 18.88 -12.39 -12.82
N TYR A 163 18.99 -12.47 -11.49
CA TYR A 163 18.90 -13.72 -10.75
C TYR A 163 17.45 -14.17 -10.59
N HIS A 164 17.26 -15.48 -10.37
CA HIS A 164 15.96 -16.04 -10.00
C HIS A 164 15.45 -15.44 -8.70
N LEU A 165 14.14 -15.25 -8.62
CA LEU A 165 13.46 -14.85 -7.40
C LEU A 165 13.55 -15.99 -6.38
N GLU A 166 13.87 -15.64 -5.13
CA GLU A 166 13.96 -16.64 -4.07
C GLU A 166 12.56 -16.99 -3.55
N MET A 167 12.39 -18.23 -3.07
CA MET A 167 11.21 -18.64 -2.33
C MET A 167 11.15 -17.87 -1.00
N LEU A 168 9.96 -17.39 -0.64
CA LEU A 168 9.77 -16.65 0.60
C LEU A 168 9.60 -17.60 1.78
N VAL A 169 10.74 -17.95 2.37
CA VAL A 169 10.82 -18.86 3.52
C VAL A 169 11.04 -18.05 4.80
N TYR A 170 10.22 -18.32 5.82
CA TYR A 170 10.38 -17.69 7.13
C TYR A 170 11.71 -18.07 7.78
N GLN A 171 12.39 -17.09 8.38
CA GLN A 171 13.50 -17.36 9.27
C GLN A 171 12.95 -17.98 10.56
N VAL A 172 13.39 -19.20 10.88
CA VAL A 172 13.17 -19.78 12.20
C VAL A 172 14.21 -19.20 13.13
N VAL A 173 13.86 -18.14 13.86
CA VAL A 173 14.69 -17.66 14.95
C VAL A 173 14.50 -18.65 16.11
N GLY A 174 15.47 -19.55 16.28
CA GLY A 174 15.52 -20.41 17.46
C GLY A 174 15.50 -19.55 18.72
N LYS A 175 14.60 -19.86 19.65
CA LYS A 175 14.74 -19.41 21.04
C LYS A 175 15.76 -20.29 21.75
#